data_AF-A0A7J4DDF9-F1
#
_entry.id   AF-A0A7J4DDF9-F1
#
_cell.length_a   1.000
_cell.length_b   1.000
_cell.length_c   1.000
_cell.angle_alpha   90.00
_cell.angle_beta   90.00
_cell.angle_gamma   90.00
#
_symmetry.space_group_name_H-M   'P 1'
#
loop_
_entity.id
_entity.type
_entity.pdbx_description
1 polymer ?
#
loop_
_entity_poly.entity_id
_entity_poly.type
_entity_poly.pdbx_seq_one_letter_code
_entity_poly.pdbx_strand_id
1 'polypeptide(L)'
;MRGICVTDIEDRIQQIAQVLEQLDDSQVPRNIRILSKDAVEQHLLNKDKEMDLRLGMTASILDDIFNDANLPIYYGPLCLQVQTALETLLAEVRRS
;
A
#
# COMPACT_ATOMS: atom_id res chain seq x y z
N MET A 1 -12.21 -16.47 -19.77
CA MET A 1 -11.92 -16.04 -18.39
C MET A 1 -10.41 -15.95 -18.27
N ARG A 2 -9.84 -14.75 -18.19
CA ARG A 2 -8.39 -14.58 -18.07
C ARG A 2 -8.04 -14.99 -16.63
N GLY A 3 -7.34 -16.09 -16.45
CA GLY A 3 -6.80 -16.46 -15.14
C GLY A 3 -5.82 -15.36 -14.72
N ILE A 4 -5.96 -14.85 -13.50
CA ILE A 4 -5.02 -13.90 -12.92
C ILE A 4 -3.68 -14.63 -12.81
N CYS A 5 -2.65 -14.15 -13.51
CA CYS A 5 -1.31 -14.73 -13.34
C CYS A 5 -0.58 -13.99 -12.22
N VAL A 6 0.32 -14.68 -11.52
CA VAL A 6 1.10 -14.10 -10.40
C VAL A 6 1.83 -12.81 -10.83
N THR A 7 2.23 -12.71 -12.09
CA THR A 7 2.84 -11.52 -12.68
C THR A 7 1.90 -10.30 -12.64
N ASP A 8 0.60 -10.47 -12.91
CA ASP A 8 -0.38 -9.37 -12.86
C ASP A 8 -0.53 -8.80 -11.44
N ILE A 9 -0.42 -9.66 -10.41
CA ILE A 9 -0.52 -9.25 -9.00
C ILE A 9 0.73 -8.46 -8.59
N GLU A 10 1.92 -8.96 -8.94
CA GLU A 10 3.17 -8.27 -8.63
C GLU A 10 3.26 -6.92 -9.36
N ASP A 11 2.79 -6.81 -10.61
CA ASP A 11 2.74 -5.53 -11.33
C ASP A 11 1.84 -4.50 -10.63
N ARG A 12 0.68 -4.94 -10.11
CA ARG A 12 -0.21 -4.08 -9.33
C ARG A 12 0.40 -3.69 -7.98
N ILE A 13 1.16 -4.58 -7.35
CA ILE A 13 1.92 -4.28 -6.13
C ILE A 13 2.96 -3.20 -6.40
N GLN A 14 3.69 -3.28 -7.52
CA GLN A 14 4.64 -2.23 -7.91
C GLN A 14 3.93 -0.89 -8.15
N GLN A 15 2.77 -0.90 -8.80
CA GLN A 15 1.96 0.31 -8.99
C GLN A 15 1.54 0.92 -7.65
N ILE A 16 1.11 0.11 -6.69
CA ILE A 16 0.76 0.59 -5.35
C ILE A 16 1.98 1.19 -4.64
N ALA A 17 3.14 0.55 -4.73
CA ALA A 17 4.38 1.08 -4.14
C ALA A 17 4.73 2.46 -4.72
N GLN A 18 4.66 2.63 -6.03
CA GLN A 18 4.91 3.90 -6.71
C GLN A 18 3.92 5.01 -6.30
N VAL A 19 2.66 4.66 -6.04
CA VAL A 19 1.67 5.63 -5.55
C VAL A 19 1.96 6.00 -4.09
N LEU A 20 2.34 5.04 -3.24
CA LEU A 20 2.71 5.32 -1.85
C LEU A 20 3.97 6.18 -1.74
N GLU A 21 4.93 6.05 -2.66
CA GLU A 21 6.12 6.92 -2.74
C GLU A 21 5.79 8.41 -2.89
N GLN A 22 4.59 8.77 -3.37
CA GLN A 22 4.14 10.17 -3.41
C GLN A 22 3.98 10.78 -2.01
N LEU A 23 3.89 9.96 -0.96
CA LEU A 23 3.93 10.44 0.42
C LEU A 23 5.34 10.84 0.86
N ASP A 24 6.41 10.48 0.12
CA ASP A 24 7.79 10.97 0.36
C ASP A 24 7.97 12.41 -0.15
N ASP A 25 7.08 13.30 0.29
CA ASP A 25 7.06 14.70 -0.09
C ASP A 25 7.45 15.61 1.08
N SER A 26 8.14 16.71 0.79
CA SER A 26 8.59 17.68 1.79
C SER A 26 7.48 18.28 2.66
N GLN A 27 6.25 18.33 2.13
CA GLN A 27 5.05 18.85 2.80
C GLN A 27 4.38 17.80 3.72
N VAL A 28 4.75 16.52 3.60
CA VAL A 28 4.25 15.45 4.46
C VAL A 28 5.09 15.40 5.75
N PRO A 29 4.50 15.27 6.94
CA PRO A 29 5.25 15.08 8.18
C PRO A 29 6.24 13.90 8.14
N ARG A 30 7.39 14.07 8.81
CA ARG A 30 8.48 13.07 8.81
C ARG A 30 8.01 11.69 9.29
N ASN A 31 7.13 11.63 10.30
CA ASN A 31 6.59 10.36 10.81
C ASN A 31 5.81 9.61 9.73
N ILE A 32 4.94 10.31 8.98
CA ILE A 32 4.15 9.72 7.90
C ILE A 32 5.06 9.24 6.76
N ARG A 33 6.08 10.03 6.39
CA ARG A 33 7.06 9.61 5.38
C ARG A 33 7.78 8.31 5.78
N ILE A 34 8.20 8.21 7.03
CA ILE A 34 8.87 7.01 7.56
C ILE A 34 7.91 5.82 7.53
N LEU A 35 6.67 6.00 8.01
CA LEU A 35 5.66 4.93 8.01
C LEU A 35 5.32 4.45 6.60
N SER A 36 5.14 5.38 5.64
CA SER A 36 4.88 5.05 4.24
C SER A 36 6.02 4.24 3.64
N LYS A 37 7.26 4.69 3.86
CA LYS A 37 8.46 3.98 3.40
C LYS A 37 8.59 2.59 4.01
N ASP A 38 8.32 2.47 5.32
CA ASP A 38 8.34 1.20 6.03
C ASP A 38 7.26 0.23 5.50
N ALA A 39 6.05 0.75 5.23
CA ALA A 39 4.97 -0.02 4.62
C ALA A 39 5.39 -0.60 3.26
N VAL A 40 6.12 0.17 2.46
CA VAL A 40 6.60 -0.28 1.15
C VAL A 40 7.76 -1.27 1.29
N GLU A 41 8.84 -0.89 1.96
CA GLU A 41 10.09 -1.66 1.99
C GLU A 41 10.00 -2.90 2.87
N GLN A 42 9.43 -2.78 4.07
CA GLN A 42 9.39 -3.89 5.03
C GLN A 42 8.20 -4.82 4.80
N HIS A 43 7.11 -4.35 4.19
CA HIS A 43 5.89 -5.13 4.01
C HIS A 43 5.55 -5.35 2.55
N LEU A 44 5.17 -4.32 1.79
CA LEU A 44 4.60 -4.47 0.46
C LEU A 44 5.57 -5.16 -0.53
N LEU A 45 6.85 -4.79 -0.53
CA LEU A 45 7.86 -5.30 -1.45
C LEU A 45 8.72 -6.43 -0.86
N ASN A 46 8.46 -6.80 0.39
CA ASN A 46 9.21 -7.84 1.07
C ASN A 46 8.75 -9.24 0.64
N LYS A 47 9.49 -9.83 -0.31
CA LYS A 47 9.21 -11.17 -0.87
C LYS A 47 9.50 -12.32 0.09
N ASP A 48 10.08 -12.07 1.26
CA ASP A 48 10.26 -13.08 2.30
C ASP A 48 8.96 -13.31 3.10
N LYS A 49 7.93 -12.48 2.89
CA LYS A 49 6.61 -12.60 3.50
C LYS A 49 5.59 -13.12 2.50
N GLU A 50 4.61 -13.86 3.00
CA GLU A 50 3.45 -14.30 2.21
C GLU A 50 2.66 -13.11 1.64
N MET A 51 2.09 -13.29 0.45
CA MET A 51 1.43 -12.21 -0.30
C MET A 51 0.30 -11.54 0.49
N ASP A 52 -0.55 -12.34 1.13
CA ASP A 52 -1.68 -11.85 1.93
C ASP A 52 -1.20 -11.07 3.16
N LEU A 53 -0.09 -11.51 3.78
CA LEU A 53 0.56 -10.83 4.89
C LEU A 53 1.17 -9.49 4.43
N ARG A 54 1.84 -9.45 3.28
CA ARG A 54 2.38 -8.22 2.68
C ARG A 54 1.27 -7.18 2.48
N LEU A 55 0.19 -7.58 1.83
CA LEU A 55 -0.96 -6.71 1.53
C LEU A 55 -1.68 -6.25 2.81
N GLY A 56 -1.97 -7.17 3.72
CA GLY A 56 -2.67 -6.88 4.97
C GLY A 56 -1.91 -5.95 5.90
N MET A 57 -0.59 -6.17 6.06
CA MET A 57 0.25 -5.29 6.88
C MET A 57 0.36 -3.88 6.27
N THR A 58 0.51 -3.79 4.94
CA THR A 58 0.57 -2.50 4.25
C THR A 58 -0.73 -1.71 4.42
N ALA A 59 -1.89 -2.39 4.30
CA ALA A 59 -3.20 -1.78 4.50
C ALA A 59 -3.39 -1.27 5.94
N SER A 60 -2.92 -2.02 6.93
CA SER A 60 -2.97 -1.59 8.34
C SER A 60 -2.13 -0.33 8.58
N ILE A 61 -0.89 -0.28 8.06
CA ILE A 61 -0.03 0.90 8.21
C ILE A 61 -0.62 2.11 7.46
N LEU A 62 -1.24 1.88 6.31
CA LEU A 62 -1.89 2.95 5.55
C LEU A 62 -3.11 3.52 6.28
N ASP A 63 -3.88 2.69 6.99
CA ASP A 63 -4.97 3.15 7.85
C ASP A 63 -4.44 4.02 8.99
N ASP A 64 -3.32 3.65 9.62
CA ASP A 64 -2.65 4.47 10.63
C ASP A 64 -2.22 5.83 10.05
N ILE A 65 -1.67 5.85 8.83
CA ILE A 65 -1.30 7.09 8.11
C ILE A 65 -2.54 7.94 7.82
N PHE A 66 -3.62 7.33 7.33
CA PHE A 66 -4.85 8.03 6.95
C PHE A 66 -5.54 8.68 8.15
N ASN A 67 -5.45 8.04 9.33
CA ASN A 67 -6.01 8.55 10.58
C ASN A 67 -5.08 9.54 11.31
N ASP A 68 -3.86 9.79 10.82
CA ASP A 68 -2.96 10.80 11.41
C ASP A 68 -3.52 12.21 11.17
N ALA A 69 -3.79 12.94 12.25
CA ALA A 69 -4.32 14.30 12.21
C ALA A 69 -3.41 15.31 11.48
N ASN A 70 -2.13 14.98 11.26
CA ASN A 70 -1.15 15.80 10.56
C ASN A 70 -1.03 15.45 9.08
N LEU A 71 -1.74 14.44 8.57
CA LEU A 71 -1.75 14.12 7.15
C LEU A 71 -2.33 15.30 6.35
N PRO A 72 -1.62 15.83 5.33
CA PRO A 72 -2.17 16.90 4.52
C PRO A 72 -3.41 16.40 3.75
N ILE A 73 -4.51 17.16 3.83
CA ILE A 73 -5.84 16.76 3.33
C ILE A 73 -5.86 16.34 1.85
N TYR A 74 -4.98 16.91 1.04
CA TYR A 74 -4.89 16.60 -0.39
C TYR A 74 -4.31 15.21 -0.68
N TYR A 75 -3.68 14.54 0.29
CA TYR A 75 -3.27 13.13 0.20
C TYR A 75 -4.39 12.15 0.61
N GLY A 76 -5.49 12.61 1.21
CA GLY A 76 -6.62 11.75 1.60
C GLY A 76 -7.15 10.88 0.44
N PRO A 77 -7.41 11.44 -0.75
CA PRO A 77 -7.82 10.65 -1.92
C PRO A 77 -6.79 9.60 -2.36
N LEU A 78 -5.50 9.89 -2.21
CA LEU A 78 -4.42 8.95 -2.53
C LEU A 78 -4.44 7.76 -1.56
N CYS A 79 -4.57 8.02 -0.26
CA CYS A 79 -4.69 6.96 0.74
C CYS A 79 -5.90 6.05 0.46
N LEU A 80 -7.06 6.64 0.15
CA LEU A 80 -8.27 5.87 -0.19
C LEU A 80 -8.10 5.04 -1.47
N GLN A 81 -7.46 5.60 -2.50
CA GLN A 81 -7.16 4.88 -3.73
C GLN A 81 -6.27 3.65 -3.46
N VAL A 82 -5.19 3.83 -2.69
CA VAL A 82 -4.28 2.73 -2.36
C VAL A 82 -4.97 1.69 -1.47
N GLN A 83 -5.73 2.13 -0.46
CA GLN A 83 -6.48 1.24 0.42
C GLN A 83 -7.43 0.34 -0.37
N THR A 84 -8.21 0.92 -1.29
CA THR A 84 -9.13 0.18 -2.16
C THR A 84 -8.38 -0.83 -3.04
N ALA A 85 -7.21 -0.46 -3.56
CA ALA A 85 -6.39 -1.35 -4.39
C ALA A 85 -5.82 -2.53 -3.59
N LEU A 86 -5.33 -2.28 -2.37
CA LEU A 86 -4.83 -3.31 -1.45
C LEU A 86 -5.93 -4.29 -1.06
N GLU A 87 -7.12 -3.80 -0.69
CA GLU A 87 -8.26 -4.65 -0.31
C GLU A 87 -8.74 -5.51 -1.49
N THR A 88 -8.79 -4.93 -2.69
CA THR A 88 -9.16 -5.65 -3.92
C THR A 88 -8.15 -6.77 -4.20
N LEU A 89 -6.85 -6.47 -4.16
CA LEU A 89 -5.81 -7.48 -4.34
C LEU A 89 -5.85 -8.56 -3.27
N LEU A 90 -6.04 -8.19 -2.01
CA LEU A 90 -6.12 -9.14 -0.91
C LEU A 90 -7.31 -10.09 -1.08
N ALA A 91 -8.46 -9.57 -1.52
CA ALA A 91 -9.63 -10.38 -1.82
C ALA A 91 -9.40 -11.34 -3.01
N GLU A 92 -8.64 -10.93 -4.02
CA GLU A 92 -8.24 -11.80 -5.13
C GLU A 92 -7.27 -12.90 -4.68
N VAL A 93 -6.21 -12.56 -3.93
CA VAL A 93 -5.22 -13.49 -3.40
C VAL A 93 -5.88 -14.56 -2.51
N ARG A 94 -6.81 -14.16 -1.65
CA ARG A 94 -7.54 -15.09 -0.76
C ARG A 94 -8.51 -16.02 -1.48
N ARG A 95 -8.88 -15.72 -2.73
CA ARG A 95 -9.80 -16.52 -3.55
C ARG A 95 -9.06 -17.42 -4.56
N SER A 96 -7.77 -17.18 -4.76
CA SER A 96 -6.90 -17.99 -5.65
C SER A 96 -6.38 -19.23 -4.94
#